data_AF-A0A2A2KDB7-F1
#
_entry.id   AF-A0A2A2KDB7-F1
#
_cell.length_a   1.000
_cell.length_b   1.000
_cell.length_c   1.000
_cell.angle_alpha   90.00
_cell.angle_beta   90.00
_cell.angle_gamma   90.00
#
_symmetry.space_group_name_H-M   'P 1'
#
loop_
_entity.id
_entity.type
_entity.pdbx_description
1 polymer ?
#
loop_
_entity_poly.entity_id
_entity_poly.type
_entity_poly.pdbx_seq_one_letter_code
_entity_poly.pdbx_strand_id
1 'polypeptide(L)'
;MDVKSSYEHGKMSDLNKELGKVDYKLMTLLQKYDLHDAVLAFKEKMKHRNEFQMTEDNLPLPSEKFEDERLQKLWNAAQNQQFTDSELRELHAELKEAERKTDHYNDLMDELKKVPHENHVDHDPEAIDALNKRAKTANREMNDHLDELHNTVHSTDKSPFKSDKVKKLWKLAQANKKFTAKDLEILKEELMNFDKQLGKAEFHKKELDRFREQKEAGGKNIVEDSEHISDFEERHEKLDKKVRKMEKYLQHKVKHTEL
;
A
#
# COMPACT_ATOMS: atom_id res chain seq x y z
N MET A 1 21.12 16.67 -25.51
CA MET A 1 21.83 15.62 -26.28
C MET A 1 22.55 14.73 -25.28
N ASP A 2 21.82 13.75 -24.74
CA ASP A 2 22.23 12.86 -23.65
C ASP A 2 23.06 11.68 -24.15
N VAL A 3 24.28 11.98 -24.60
CA VAL A 3 25.20 10.96 -25.15
C VAL A 3 25.87 10.15 -24.03
N LYS A 4 25.93 10.69 -22.79
CA LYS A 4 26.59 10.02 -21.66
C LYS A 4 25.78 8.84 -21.08
N SER A 5 24.47 8.96 -20.95
CA SER A 5 23.63 7.90 -20.36
C SER A 5 23.52 6.65 -21.25
N SER A 6 23.44 6.85 -22.58
CA SER A 6 23.40 5.77 -23.57
C SER A 6 24.71 4.96 -23.63
N TYR A 7 25.86 5.61 -23.40
CA TYR A 7 27.17 4.97 -23.40
C TYR A 7 27.41 4.08 -22.17
N GLU A 8 26.84 4.45 -21.01
CA GLU A 8 26.95 3.64 -19.80
C GLU A 8 26.04 2.40 -19.84
N HIS A 9 24.83 2.53 -20.40
CA HIS A 9 23.92 1.40 -20.63
C HIS A 9 24.50 0.34 -21.58
N GLY A 10 25.15 0.78 -22.67
CA GLY A 10 25.82 -0.12 -23.61
C GLY A 10 26.95 -0.92 -22.97
N LYS A 11 27.79 -0.27 -22.16
CA LYS A 11 28.88 -0.93 -21.42
C LYS A 11 28.36 -1.94 -20.40
N MET A 12 27.28 -1.64 -19.66
CA MET A 12 26.69 -2.60 -18.72
C MET A 12 26.08 -3.82 -19.41
N SER A 13 25.47 -3.63 -20.59
CA SER A 13 24.95 -4.73 -21.41
C SER A 13 26.05 -5.68 -21.87
N ASP A 14 27.18 -5.15 -22.35
CA ASP A 14 28.31 -5.96 -22.82
C ASP A 14 29.04 -6.66 -21.65
N LEU A 15 29.19 -5.98 -20.51
CA LEU A 15 29.69 -6.60 -19.27
C LEU A 15 28.80 -7.77 -18.80
N ASN A 16 27.48 -7.62 -18.88
CA ASN A 16 26.55 -8.69 -18.53
C ASN A 16 26.61 -9.88 -19.51
N LYS A 17 26.82 -9.63 -20.81
CA LYS A 17 27.03 -10.69 -21.80
C LYS A 17 28.33 -11.45 -21.56
N GLU A 18 29.42 -10.75 -21.27
CA GLU A 18 30.70 -11.40 -20.94
C GLU A 18 30.62 -12.19 -19.64
N LEU A 19 29.92 -11.65 -18.64
CA LEU A 19 29.70 -12.36 -17.37
C LEU A 19 28.87 -13.63 -17.56
N GLY A 20 27.81 -13.59 -18.38
CA GLY A 20 27.02 -14.79 -18.71
C GLY A 20 27.83 -15.88 -19.41
N LYS A 21 28.84 -15.52 -20.22
CA LYS A 21 29.77 -16.49 -20.82
C LYS A 21 30.70 -17.12 -19.78
N VAL A 22 31.15 -16.34 -18.79
CA VAL A 22 31.98 -16.83 -17.67
C VAL A 22 31.17 -17.79 -16.81
N ASP A 23 29.92 -17.46 -16.51
CA ASP A 23 29.02 -18.26 -15.69
C ASP A 23 28.68 -19.60 -16.36
N TYR A 24 28.43 -19.59 -17.69
CA TYR A 24 28.22 -20.82 -18.46
C TYR A 24 29.45 -21.73 -18.45
N LYS A 25 30.65 -21.16 -18.61
CA LYS A 25 31.91 -21.92 -18.55
C LYS A 25 32.17 -22.48 -17.16
N LEU A 26 31.89 -21.72 -16.11
CA LEU A 26 32.03 -22.18 -14.72
C LEU A 26 31.06 -23.32 -14.41
N MET A 27 29.80 -23.21 -14.83
CA MET A 27 28.81 -24.27 -14.65
C MET A 27 29.20 -25.55 -15.40
N THR A 28 29.70 -25.42 -16.63
CA THR A 28 30.19 -26.56 -17.43
C THR A 28 31.41 -27.23 -16.78
N LEU A 29 32.31 -26.44 -16.19
CA LEU A 29 33.48 -26.94 -15.48
C LEU A 29 33.07 -27.70 -14.21
N LEU A 30 32.19 -27.13 -13.39
CA LEU A 30 31.73 -27.75 -12.15
C LEU A 30 30.95 -29.05 -12.41
N GLN A 31 30.16 -29.09 -13.49
CA GLN A 31 29.46 -30.30 -13.91
C GLN A 31 30.43 -31.39 -14.42
N LYS A 32 31.53 -31.01 -15.07
CA LYS A 32 32.57 -31.96 -15.53
C LYS A 32 33.31 -32.66 -14.39
N TYR A 33 33.36 -32.05 -13.20
CA TYR A 33 34.02 -32.59 -12.01
C TYR A 33 33.00 -33.16 -10.99
N ASP A 34 31.77 -33.44 -11.40
CA ASP A 34 30.68 -33.98 -10.57
C ASP A 34 30.32 -33.16 -9.31
N LEU A 35 30.68 -31.86 -9.29
CA LEU A 35 30.40 -30.93 -8.19
C LEU A 35 28.98 -30.35 -8.31
N HIS A 36 27.97 -31.23 -8.30
CA HIS A 36 26.56 -30.87 -8.50
C HIS A 36 26.01 -29.92 -7.43
N ASP A 37 26.43 -30.08 -6.18
CA ASP A 37 26.03 -29.20 -5.07
C ASP A 37 26.56 -27.77 -5.25
N ALA A 38 27.77 -27.63 -5.80
CA ALA A 38 28.34 -26.32 -6.11
C ALA A 38 27.61 -25.63 -7.27
N VAL A 39 27.10 -26.40 -8.24
CA VAL A 39 26.26 -25.89 -9.34
C VAL A 39 24.90 -25.40 -8.81
N LEU A 40 24.30 -26.12 -7.88
CA LEU A 40 23.03 -25.71 -7.25
C LEU A 40 23.21 -24.44 -6.43
N ALA A 41 24.23 -24.37 -5.57
CA ALA A 41 24.55 -23.17 -4.80
C ALA A 41 24.86 -21.95 -5.69
N PHE A 42 25.54 -22.17 -6.82
CA PHE A 42 25.81 -21.12 -7.81
C PHE A 42 24.53 -20.62 -8.48
N LYS A 43 23.63 -21.52 -8.89
CA LYS A 43 22.33 -21.16 -9.48
C LYS A 43 21.44 -20.42 -8.48
N GLU A 44 21.44 -20.82 -7.21
CA GLU A 44 20.68 -20.18 -6.14
C GLU A 44 21.17 -18.75 -5.87
N LYS A 45 22.50 -18.56 -5.77
CA LYS A 45 23.11 -17.23 -5.65
C LYS A 45 22.77 -16.31 -6.83
N MET A 46 22.66 -16.86 -8.05
CA MET A 46 22.27 -16.11 -9.25
C MET A 46 20.78 -15.77 -9.28
N LYS A 47 19.91 -16.65 -8.76
CA LYS A 47 18.48 -16.37 -8.59
C LYS A 47 18.29 -15.12 -7.72
N HIS A 48 19.01 -15.04 -6.61
CA HIS A 48 18.98 -13.86 -5.74
C HIS A 48 19.55 -12.60 -6.41
N ARG A 49 20.58 -12.71 -7.27
CA ARG A 49 21.12 -11.54 -8.00
C ARG A 49 20.15 -10.96 -9.02
N ASN A 50 19.33 -11.81 -9.65
CA ASN A 50 18.25 -11.35 -10.53
C ASN A 50 17.06 -10.79 -9.73
N GLU A 51 16.75 -11.33 -8.55
CA GLU A 51 15.73 -10.76 -7.65
C GLU A 51 16.07 -9.32 -7.24
N PHE A 52 17.34 -9.00 -6.98
CA PHE A 52 17.77 -7.62 -6.69
C PHE A 52 17.68 -6.65 -7.89
N GLN A 53 17.55 -7.14 -9.13
CA GLN A 53 17.29 -6.30 -10.31
C GLN A 53 15.80 -6.15 -10.62
N MET A 54 14.93 -6.94 -9.98
CA MET A 54 13.48 -6.76 -10.03
C MET A 54 13.10 -5.64 -9.06
N THR A 55 13.23 -4.39 -9.49
CA THR A 55 12.55 -3.29 -8.80
C THR A 55 11.04 -3.47 -8.99
N GLU A 56 10.24 -3.18 -7.96
CA GLU A 56 8.78 -3.33 -8.00
C GLU A 56 8.23 -2.74 -9.32
N ASP A 57 8.72 -1.61 -9.80
CA ASP A 57 8.33 -0.97 -11.06
C ASP A 57 8.37 -1.85 -12.34
N ASN A 58 9.12 -2.96 -12.40
CA ASN A 58 9.29 -3.79 -13.60
C ASN A 58 8.52 -5.12 -13.63
N LEU A 59 7.72 -5.44 -12.60
CA LEU A 59 6.86 -6.63 -12.63
C LEU A 59 5.68 -6.42 -13.61
N PRO A 60 5.32 -7.41 -14.43
CA PRO A 60 4.12 -7.32 -15.27
C PRO A 60 2.89 -7.11 -14.38
N LEU A 61 1.99 -6.21 -14.79
CA LEU A 61 0.73 -5.98 -14.10
C LEU A 61 0.01 -7.32 -13.87
N PRO A 62 -0.52 -7.58 -12.67
CA PRO A 62 -1.26 -8.80 -12.42
C PRO A 62 -2.44 -8.89 -13.41
N SER A 63 -2.37 -9.87 -14.31
CA SER A 63 -3.46 -10.21 -15.24
C SER A 63 -4.43 -11.21 -14.63
N GLU A 64 -4.46 -11.29 -13.29
CA GLU A 64 -5.23 -12.29 -12.57
C GLU A 64 -6.73 -11.98 -12.70
N LYS A 65 -7.52 -13.02 -12.94
CA LYS A 65 -8.98 -12.91 -13.03
C LYS A 65 -9.55 -13.08 -11.63
N PHE A 66 -10.52 -12.26 -11.28
CA PHE A 66 -11.26 -12.37 -10.02
C PHE A 66 -12.42 -13.35 -10.19
N GLU A 67 -12.73 -14.10 -9.14
CA GLU A 67 -13.87 -15.03 -9.11
C GLU A 67 -15.20 -14.28 -9.00
N ASP A 68 -15.21 -13.13 -8.32
CA ASP A 68 -16.38 -12.24 -8.23
C ASP A 68 -16.50 -11.33 -9.47
N GLU A 69 -17.64 -11.42 -10.17
CA GLU A 69 -17.96 -10.58 -11.33
C GLU A 69 -17.95 -9.08 -10.99
N ARG A 70 -18.27 -8.70 -9.75
CA ARG A 70 -18.25 -7.31 -9.27
C ARG A 70 -16.82 -6.77 -9.17
N LEU A 71 -15.90 -7.56 -8.61
CA LEU A 71 -14.48 -7.23 -8.53
C LEU A 71 -13.87 -7.15 -9.92
N GLN A 72 -14.23 -8.07 -10.82
CA GLN A 72 -13.76 -8.02 -12.21
C GLN A 72 -14.25 -6.76 -12.95
N LYS A 73 -15.50 -6.32 -12.72
CA LYS A 73 -16.02 -5.05 -13.28
C LYS A 73 -15.27 -3.84 -12.73
N LEU A 74 -14.98 -3.82 -11.43
CA LEU A 74 -14.17 -2.75 -10.81
C LEU A 74 -12.74 -2.73 -11.37
N TRP A 75 -12.13 -3.90 -11.55
CA TRP A 75 -10.81 -4.01 -12.16
C TRP A 75 -10.77 -3.49 -13.59
N ASN A 76 -11.74 -3.90 -14.43
CA ASN A 76 -11.84 -3.41 -15.81
C ASN A 76 -12.11 -1.89 -15.84
N ALA A 77 -12.94 -1.38 -14.93
CA ALA A 77 -13.18 0.05 -14.79
C ALA A 77 -11.90 0.81 -14.39
N ALA A 78 -11.10 0.23 -13.50
CA ALA A 78 -9.81 0.78 -13.12
C ALA A 78 -8.79 0.73 -14.26
N GLN A 79 -8.68 -0.37 -15.01
CA GLN A 79 -7.81 -0.46 -16.18
C GLN A 79 -8.20 0.55 -17.29
N ASN A 80 -9.50 0.83 -17.43
CA ASN A 80 -10.00 1.86 -18.34
C ASN A 80 -9.76 3.29 -17.82
N GLN A 81 -9.47 3.44 -16.53
CA GLN A 81 -9.02 4.71 -15.97
C GLN A 81 -7.50 4.84 -16.10
N GLN A 82 -7.04 6.07 -16.25
CA GLN A 82 -5.60 6.38 -16.36
C GLN A 82 -4.92 6.37 -14.98
N PHE A 83 -4.97 5.24 -14.28
CA PHE A 83 -4.13 5.01 -13.10
C PHE A 83 -2.68 4.78 -13.52
N THR A 84 -1.75 5.11 -12.62
CA THR A 84 -0.35 4.71 -12.79
C THR A 84 -0.18 3.22 -12.50
N ASP A 85 0.85 2.58 -13.06
CA ASP A 85 1.08 1.13 -12.87
C ASP A 85 1.26 0.74 -11.39
N SER A 86 1.80 1.66 -10.57
CA SER A 86 1.94 1.49 -9.12
C SER A 86 0.58 1.51 -8.41
N GLU A 87 -0.27 2.49 -8.69
CA GLU A 87 -1.63 2.59 -8.15
C GLU A 87 -2.50 1.39 -8.57
N LEU A 88 -2.35 0.93 -9.83
CA LEU A 88 -3.11 -0.21 -10.34
C LEU A 88 -2.73 -1.50 -9.61
N ARG A 89 -1.48 -1.64 -9.16
CA ARG A 89 -1.04 -2.80 -8.35
C ARG A 89 -1.51 -2.73 -6.92
N GLU A 90 -1.45 -1.55 -6.29
CA GLU A 90 -2.03 -1.33 -4.96
C GLU A 90 -3.52 -1.69 -5.01
N LEU A 91 -4.25 -1.17 -6.00
CA LEU A 91 -5.66 -1.50 -6.19
C LEU A 91 -5.90 -2.99 -6.46
N HIS A 92 -5.04 -3.65 -7.26
CA HIS A 92 -5.15 -5.09 -7.47
C HIS A 92 -4.95 -5.87 -6.17
N ALA A 93 -3.99 -5.47 -5.33
CA ALA A 93 -3.76 -6.09 -4.04
C ALA A 93 -4.96 -5.89 -3.09
N GLU A 94 -5.56 -4.69 -3.08
CA GLU A 94 -6.77 -4.42 -2.31
C GLU A 94 -7.99 -5.20 -2.83
N LEU A 95 -8.18 -5.31 -4.16
CA LEU A 95 -9.23 -6.15 -4.76
C LEU A 95 -9.06 -7.62 -4.39
N LYS A 96 -7.82 -8.14 -4.35
CA LYS A 96 -7.54 -9.50 -3.88
C LYS A 96 -7.83 -9.69 -2.39
N GLU A 97 -7.58 -8.67 -1.58
CA GLU A 97 -7.96 -8.70 -0.17
C GLU A 97 -9.49 -8.67 0.02
N ALA A 98 -10.22 -7.94 -0.83
CA ALA A 98 -11.68 -7.98 -0.86
C ALA A 98 -12.24 -9.35 -1.27
N GLU A 99 -11.61 -10.02 -2.23
CA GLU A 99 -11.93 -11.41 -2.61
C GLU A 99 -11.76 -12.34 -1.41
N ARG A 100 -10.61 -12.30 -0.74
CA ARG A 100 -10.35 -13.10 0.47
C ARG A 100 -11.38 -12.86 1.59
N LYS A 101 -11.80 -11.61 1.80
CA LYS A 101 -12.85 -11.29 2.79
C LYS A 101 -14.21 -11.86 2.39
N THR A 102 -14.51 -11.87 1.09
CA THR A 102 -15.74 -12.47 0.54
C THR A 102 -15.73 -13.97 0.72
N ASP A 103 -14.61 -14.63 0.43
CA ASP A 103 -14.43 -16.07 0.66
C ASP A 103 -14.55 -16.42 2.14
N HIS A 104 -13.94 -15.61 3.02
CA HIS A 104 -14.09 -15.81 4.47
C HIS A 104 -15.54 -15.73 4.93
N TYR A 105 -16.32 -14.76 4.41
CA TYR A 105 -17.74 -14.68 4.70
C TYR A 105 -18.51 -15.88 4.15
N ASN A 106 -18.20 -16.32 2.92
CA ASN A 106 -18.82 -17.50 2.31
C ASN A 106 -18.53 -18.77 3.13
N ASP A 107 -17.30 -18.96 3.60
CA ASP A 107 -16.91 -20.07 4.48
C ASP A 107 -17.70 -20.07 5.79
N LEU A 108 -17.80 -18.91 6.45
CA LEU A 108 -18.60 -18.74 7.67
C LEU A 108 -20.09 -19.01 7.40
N MET A 109 -20.59 -18.59 6.23
CA MET A 109 -21.97 -18.82 5.83
C MET A 109 -22.23 -20.30 5.54
N ASP A 110 -21.27 -21.01 4.96
CA ASP A 110 -21.36 -22.45 4.71
C ASP A 110 -21.21 -23.26 5.99
N GLU A 111 -20.42 -22.79 6.96
CA GLU A 111 -20.39 -23.32 8.33
C GLU A 111 -21.75 -23.14 9.02
N LEU A 112 -22.40 -21.98 8.85
CA LEU A 112 -23.74 -21.73 9.37
C LEU A 112 -24.82 -22.61 8.68
N LYS A 113 -24.68 -22.85 7.37
CA LYS A 113 -25.58 -23.74 6.59
C LYS A 113 -25.34 -25.21 6.87
N LYS A 114 -24.16 -25.61 7.35
CA LYS A 114 -23.87 -26.95 7.88
C LYS A 114 -24.58 -27.12 9.23
N VAL A 115 -25.90 -27.01 9.22
CA VAL A 115 -26.74 -27.45 10.33
C VAL A 115 -26.72 -28.98 10.31
N PRO A 116 -26.31 -29.64 11.41
CA PRO A 116 -26.46 -31.08 11.54
C PRO A 116 -27.93 -31.46 11.32
N HIS A 117 -28.14 -32.47 10.49
CA HIS A 117 -29.47 -33.00 10.20
C HIS A 117 -30.16 -33.29 11.53
N GLU A 118 -31.44 -32.95 11.62
CA GLU A 118 -32.32 -33.14 12.79
C GLU A 118 -31.91 -34.42 13.56
N ASN A 119 -31.40 -34.26 14.81
CA ASN A 119 -30.95 -35.29 15.79
C ASN A 119 -29.48 -35.24 16.28
N HIS A 120 -28.75 -34.10 16.20
CA HIS A 120 -27.49 -33.94 16.96
C HIS A 120 -27.71 -33.09 18.22
N VAL A 121 -27.28 -33.61 19.38
CA VAL A 121 -27.55 -33.04 20.72
C VAL A 121 -26.63 -31.84 21.06
N ASP A 122 -25.60 -31.58 20.25
CA ASP A 122 -24.68 -30.45 20.42
C ASP A 122 -25.20 -29.15 19.78
N HIS A 123 -26.47 -28.82 20.01
CA HIS A 123 -27.03 -27.53 19.62
C HIS A 123 -26.74 -26.53 20.75
N ASP A 124 -25.53 -25.97 20.75
CA ASP A 124 -25.24 -24.83 21.62
C ASP A 124 -25.76 -23.54 20.96
N PRO A 125 -26.88 -22.97 21.43
CA PRO A 125 -27.43 -21.74 20.87
C PRO A 125 -26.46 -20.56 21.02
N GLU A 126 -25.54 -20.60 21.99
CA GLU A 126 -24.55 -19.56 22.20
C GLU A 126 -23.45 -19.61 21.14
N ALA A 127 -23.01 -20.81 20.73
CA ALA A 127 -22.08 -20.99 19.61
C ALA A 127 -22.67 -20.52 18.27
N ILE A 128 -23.96 -20.78 18.04
CA ILE A 128 -24.66 -20.34 16.82
C ILE A 128 -24.87 -18.82 16.80
N ASP A 129 -25.19 -18.22 17.95
CA ASP A 129 -25.29 -16.76 18.08
C ASP A 129 -23.92 -16.08 17.89
N ALA A 130 -22.85 -16.67 18.43
CA ALA A 130 -21.47 -16.21 18.21
C ALA A 130 -21.07 -16.30 16.73
N LEU A 131 -21.36 -17.41 16.06
CA LEU A 131 -21.10 -17.59 14.62
C LEU A 131 -21.91 -16.59 13.78
N ASN A 132 -23.18 -16.37 14.11
CA ASN A 132 -24.01 -15.36 13.45
C ASN A 132 -23.48 -13.94 13.63
N LYS A 133 -23.02 -13.58 14.84
CA LYS A 133 -22.38 -12.29 15.10
C LYS A 133 -21.13 -12.14 14.25
N ARG A 134 -20.28 -13.17 14.18
CA ARG A 134 -19.06 -13.17 13.36
C ARG A 134 -19.36 -13.06 11.86
N ALA A 135 -20.38 -13.78 11.36
CA ALA A 135 -20.81 -13.68 9.98
C ALA A 135 -21.35 -12.27 9.65
N LYS A 136 -22.09 -11.65 10.58
CA LYS A 136 -22.58 -10.27 10.41
C LYS A 136 -21.45 -9.24 10.40
N THR A 137 -20.46 -9.36 11.28
CA THR A 137 -19.30 -8.46 11.28
C THR A 137 -18.48 -8.62 10.00
N ALA A 138 -18.20 -9.87 9.58
CA ALA A 138 -17.50 -10.16 8.33
C ALA A 138 -18.25 -9.61 7.10
N ASN A 139 -19.58 -9.75 7.04
CA ASN A 139 -20.38 -9.18 5.95
C ASN A 139 -20.32 -7.64 5.93
N ARG A 140 -20.33 -7.00 7.10
CA ARG A 140 -20.20 -5.54 7.19
C ARG A 140 -18.83 -5.10 6.70
N GLU A 141 -17.77 -5.72 7.20
CA GLU A 141 -16.39 -5.41 6.80
C GLU A 141 -16.15 -5.65 5.31
N MET A 142 -16.71 -6.74 4.76
CA MET A 142 -16.66 -7.03 3.32
C MET A 142 -17.37 -5.94 2.51
N ASN A 143 -18.61 -5.57 2.87
CA ASN A 143 -19.36 -4.54 2.14
C ASN A 143 -18.72 -3.14 2.28
N ASP A 144 -18.30 -2.75 3.48
CA ASP A 144 -17.63 -1.47 3.73
C ASP A 144 -16.36 -1.35 2.86
N HIS A 145 -15.59 -2.44 2.74
CA HIS A 145 -14.39 -2.47 1.91
C HIS A 145 -14.68 -2.48 0.41
N LEU A 146 -15.74 -3.19 -0.04
CA LEU A 146 -16.19 -3.15 -1.43
C LEU A 146 -16.69 -1.76 -1.84
N ASP A 147 -17.41 -1.08 -0.94
CA ASP A 147 -17.90 0.28 -1.16
C ASP A 147 -16.73 1.28 -1.20
N GLU A 148 -15.72 1.11 -0.33
CA GLU A 148 -14.48 1.88 -0.37
C GLU A 148 -13.76 1.72 -1.70
N LEU A 149 -13.59 0.48 -2.19
CA LEU A 149 -12.99 0.20 -3.48
C LEU A 149 -13.79 0.78 -4.64
N HIS A 150 -15.12 0.63 -4.61
CA HIS A 150 -16.00 1.24 -5.60
C HIS A 150 -15.83 2.75 -5.64
N ASN A 151 -15.75 3.39 -4.47
CA ASN A 151 -15.51 4.82 -4.37
C ASN A 151 -14.11 5.20 -4.86
N THR A 152 -13.06 4.44 -4.54
CA THR A 152 -11.69 4.71 -5.00
C THR A 152 -11.59 4.61 -6.52
N VAL A 153 -12.16 3.56 -7.13
CA VAL A 153 -12.20 3.42 -8.58
C VAL A 153 -13.03 4.52 -9.22
N HIS A 154 -14.18 4.91 -8.67
CA HIS A 154 -15.04 5.92 -9.29
C HIS A 154 -14.70 7.36 -8.90
N SER A 155 -13.79 7.57 -7.95
CA SER A 155 -13.35 8.90 -7.53
C SER A 155 -12.58 9.56 -8.65
N THR A 156 -13.23 10.49 -9.34
CA THR A 156 -12.67 11.29 -10.44
C THR A 156 -11.57 12.26 -10.01
N ASP A 157 -11.29 12.37 -8.71
CA ASP A 157 -10.23 13.22 -8.17
C ASP A 157 -8.88 12.50 -8.27
N LYS A 158 -8.32 12.52 -9.49
CA LYS A 158 -6.93 12.15 -9.84
C LYS A 158 -5.93 13.10 -9.19
N SER A 159 -5.95 13.19 -7.87
CA SER A 159 -5.02 14.00 -7.13
C SER A 159 -3.90 13.09 -6.63
N PRO A 160 -2.62 13.42 -6.89
CA PRO A 160 -1.48 12.62 -6.43
C PRO A 160 -1.27 12.69 -4.90
N PHE A 161 -2.27 13.15 -4.15
CA PHE A 161 -2.22 13.41 -2.73
C PHE A 161 -3.34 12.64 -2.04
N LYS A 162 -3.01 11.97 -0.92
CA LYS A 162 -3.97 11.19 -0.14
C LYS A 162 -4.91 12.11 0.64
N SER A 163 -4.39 13.20 1.21
CA SER A 163 -5.17 14.13 2.03
C SER A 163 -5.95 15.15 1.20
N ASP A 164 -7.27 15.23 1.42
CA ASP A 164 -8.17 16.19 0.76
C ASP A 164 -7.77 17.66 0.94
N LYS A 165 -7.08 17.99 2.04
CA LYS A 165 -6.55 19.33 2.27
C LYS A 165 -5.49 19.69 1.24
N VAL A 166 -4.59 18.75 0.94
CA VAL A 166 -3.52 18.92 -0.04
C VAL A 166 -4.09 18.95 -1.46
N LYS A 167 -5.10 18.10 -1.75
CA LYS A 167 -5.85 18.15 -3.02
C LYS A 167 -6.44 19.54 -3.28
N LYS A 168 -7.07 20.15 -2.27
CA LYS A 168 -7.63 21.51 -2.37
C LYS A 168 -6.55 22.56 -2.63
N LEU A 169 -5.41 22.48 -1.93
CA LEU A 169 -4.28 23.39 -2.16
C LEU A 169 -3.70 23.26 -3.57
N TRP A 170 -3.58 22.03 -4.08
CA TRP A 170 -3.11 21.78 -5.43
C TRP A 170 -4.08 22.29 -6.50
N LYS A 171 -5.39 22.11 -6.31
CA LYS A 171 -6.41 22.68 -7.21
C LYS A 171 -6.34 24.22 -7.22
N LEU A 172 -6.17 24.85 -6.06
CA LEU A 172 -5.98 26.29 -5.95
C LEU A 172 -4.68 26.77 -6.61
N ALA A 173 -3.60 26.00 -6.50
CA ALA A 173 -2.34 26.29 -7.15
C ALA A 173 -2.42 26.20 -8.68
N GLN A 174 -3.06 25.16 -9.21
CA GLN A 174 -3.28 25.00 -10.66
C GLN A 174 -4.20 26.09 -11.23
N ALA A 175 -5.20 26.53 -10.46
CA ALA A 175 -6.07 27.63 -10.86
C ALA A 175 -5.36 28.99 -10.87
N ASN A 176 -4.23 29.12 -10.16
CA ASN A 176 -3.48 30.36 -10.09
C ASN A 176 -2.54 30.50 -11.29
N LYS A 177 -2.87 31.43 -12.19
CA LYS A 177 -2.11 31.73 -13.43
C LYS A 177 -0.68 32.27 -13.18
N LYS A 178 -0.32 32.58 -11.94
CA LYS A 178 0.98 33.15 -11.59
C LYS A 178 2.11 32.13 -11.48
N PHE A 179 1.81 30.83 -11.43
CA PHE A 179 2.85 29.80 -11.34
C PHE A 179 3.37 29.40 -12.72
N THR A 180 4.70 29.38 -12.85
CA THR A 180 5.36 28.75 -14.01
C THR A 180 5.32 27.24 -13.87
N ALA A 181 5.48 26.48 -14.96
CA ALA A 181 5.55 25.01 -14.91
C ALA A 181 6.61 24.48 -13.92
N LYS A 182 7.74 25.19 -13.78
CA LYS A 182 8.79 24.83 -12.80
C LYS A 182 8.35 25.08 -11.35
N ASP A 183 7.66 26.19 -11.11
CA ASP A 183 7.16 26.54 -9.77
C ASP A 183 6.06 25.58 -9.32
N LEU A 184 5.24 25.10 -10.26
CA LEU A 184 4.25 24.05 -10.01
C LEU A 184 4.90 22.73 -9.63
N GLU A 185 6.03 22.34 -10.24
CA GLU A 185 6.71 21.09 -9.86
C GLU A 185 7.36 21.21 -8.48
N ILE A 186 7.99 22.34 -8.14
CA ILE A 186 8.53 22.59 -6.79
C ILE A 186 7.39 22.56 -5.76
N LEU A 187 6.27 23.20 -6.06
CA LEU A 187 5.11 23.21 -5.17
C LEU A 187 4.49 21.82 -5.03
N LYS A 188 4.48 21.02 -6.11
CA LYS A 188 4.01 19.63 -6.08
C LYS A 188 4.89 18.79 -5.14
N GLU A 189 6.21 18.89 -5.23
CA GLU A 189 7.13 18.20 -4.32
C GLU A 189 6.91 18.64 -2.85
N GLU A 190 6.75 19.94 -2.61
CA GLU A 190 6.44 20.47 -1.28
C GLU A 190 5.11 19.95 -0.74
N LEU A 191 4.07 19.91 -1.58
CA LEU A 191 2.76 19.35 -1.24
C LEU A 191 2.82 17.84 -0.99
N MET A 192 3.66 17.10 -1.72
CA MET A 192 3.86 15.66 -1.49
C MET A 192 4.55 15.42 -0.15
N ASN A 193 5.54 16.25 0.20
CA ASN A 193 6.20 16.19 1.50
C ASN A 193 5.24 16.55 2.65
N PHE A 194 4.36 17.53 2.43
CA PHE A 194 3.31 17.90 3.36
C PHE A 194 2.27 16.78 3.55
N ASP A 195 1.86 16.11 2.46
CA ASP A 195 0.95 14.96 2.50
C ASP A 195 1.55 13.79 3.32
N LYS A 196 2.84 13.49 3.10
CA LYS A 196 3.56 12.49 3.92
C LYS A 196 3.61 12.87 5.40
N GLN A 197 3.79 14.15 5.72
CA GLN A 197 3.84 14.63 7.11
C GLN A 197 2.46 14.65 7.77
N LEU A 198 1.40 14.97 7.02
CA LEU A 198 0.01 14.82 7.47
C LEU A 198 -0.30 13.36 7.79
N GLY A 199 0.02 12.43 6.89
CA GLY A 199 -0.17 11.00 7.13
C GLY A 199 0.57 10.50 8.38
N LYS A 200 1.82 10.95 8.61
CA LYS A 200 2.55 10.65 9.85
C LYS A 200 1.86 11.22 11.09
N ALA A 201 1.37 12.45 11.04
CA ALA A 201 0.66 13.06 12.16
C ALA A 201 -0.65 12.33 12.47
N GLU A 202 -1.41 11.94 11.45
CA GLU A 202 -2.65 11.15 11.60
C GLU A 202 -2.37 9.75 12.17
N PHE A 203 -1.31 9.08 11.72
CA PHE A 203 -0.89 7.80 12.29
C PHE A 203 -0.55 7.93 13.78
N HIS A 204 0.29 8.91 14.14
CA HIS A 204 0.64 9.15 15.55
C HIS A 204 -0.59 9.47 16.40
N LYS A 205 -1.56 10.21 15.85
CA LYS A 205 -2.82 10.52 16.52
C LYS A 205 -3.63 9.25 16.77
N LYS A 206 -3.81 8.40 15.75
CA LYS A 206 -4.53 7.11 15.88
C LYS A 206 -3.89 6.21 16.92
N GLU A 207 -2.56 6.15 16.96
CA GLU A 207 -1.84 5.37 17.97
C GLU A 207 -2.04 5.95 19.39
N LEU A 208 -1.99 7.27 19.57
CA LEU A 208 -2.32 7.90 20.86
C LEU A 208 -3.77 7.64 21.29
N ASP A 209 -4.72 7.68 20.36
CA ASP A 209 -6.12 7.39 20.64
C ASP A 209 -6.29 5.92 21.09
N ARG A 210 -5.59 4.98 20.44
CA ARG A 210 -5.54 3.57 20.89
C ARG A 210 -4.96 3.40 22.29
N PHE A 211 -3.86 4.09 22.60
CA PHE A 211 -3.28 4.06 23.95
C PHE A 211 -4.24 4.64 24.99
N ARG A 212 -4.97 5.71 24.65
CA ARG A 212 -5.98 6.31 25.54
C ARG A 212 -7.16 5.37 25.77
N GLU A 213 -7.69 4.75 24.71
CA GLU A 213 -8.75 3.75 24.81
C GLU A 213 -8.31 2.53 25.65
N GLN A 214 -7.07 2.06 25.47
CA GLN A 214 -6.53 0.95 26.26
C GLN A 214 -6.37 1.33 27.75
N LYS A 215 -5.97 2.57 28.05
CA LYS A 215 -5.90 3.09 29.43
C LYS A 215 -7.28 3.21 30.08
N GLU A 216 -8.28 3.66 29.32
CA GLU A 216 -9.67 3.73 29.78
C GLU A 216 -10.27 2.35 30.03
N ALA A 217 -9.96 1.36 29.18
CA ALA A 217 -10.43 -0.02 29.31
C ALA A 217 -9.69 -0.84 30.38
N GLY A 218 -8.38 -0.59 30.60
CA GLY A 218 -7.50 -1.42 31.42
C GLY A 218 -7.37 -1.04 32.90
N GLY A 219 -7.88 0.12 33.32
CA GLY A 219 -7.78 0.58 34.71
C GLY A 219 -6.34 0.80 35.21
N LYS A 220 -6.18 1.11 36.51
CA LYS A 220 -4.96 1.64 37.17
C LYS A 220 -3.67 0.77 37.12
N ASN A 221 -3.64 -0.34 36.40
CA ASN A 221 -2.48 -1.25 36.33
C ASN A 221 -1.45 -0.90 35.23
N ILE A 222 -1.67 0.15 34.44
CA ILE A 222 -0.75 0.63 33.39
C ILE A 222 -0.05 1.90 33.87
N VAL A 223 0.78 1.80 34.91
CA VAL A 223 1.57 2.95 35.42
C VAL A 223 2.94 3.04 34.74
N GLU A 224 3.53 1.91 34.33
CA GLU A 224 4.87 1.88 33.71
C GLU A 224 4.94 2.46 32.29
N ASP A 225 3.86 2.41 31.51
CA ASP A 225 3.84 2.96 30.14
C ASP A 225 3.55 4.47 30.06
N SER A 226 3.30 5.13 31.19
CA SER A 226 2.88 6.55 31.20
C SER A 226 3.96 7.51 30.70
N GLU A 227 5.25 7.21 30.92
CA GLU A 227 6.35 8.06 30.45
C GLU A 227 6.57 7.90 28.94
N HIS A 228 6.54 6.67 28.42
CA HIS A 228 6.68 6.40 26.98
C HIS A 228 5.52 7.00 26.16
N ILE A 229 4.29 6.95 26.69
CA ILE A 229 3.13 7.59 26.07
C ILE A 229 3.27 9.12 26.11
N SER A 230 3.73 9.69 27.23
CA SER A 230 3.95 11.14 27.36
C SER A 230 5.01 11.65 26.38
N ASP A 231 6.14 10.94 26.23
CA ASP A 231 7.18 11.27 25.26
C ASP A 231 6.67 11.18 23.82
N PHE A 232 5.85 10.16 23.53
CA PHE A 232 5.22 9.99 22.22
C PHE A 232 4.19 11.09 21.92
N GLU A 233 3.42 11.51 22.93
CA GLU A 233 2.48 12.62 22.85
C GLU A 233 3.19 13.95 22.59
N GLU A 234 4.30 14.21 23.28
CA GLU A 234 5.11 15.42 23.05
C GLU A 234 5.70 15.44 21.62
N ARG A 235 6.15 14.29 21.11
CA ARG A 235 6.62 14.13 19.72
C ARG A 235 5.48 14.37 18.72
N HIS A 236 4.29 13.83 18.97
CA HIS A 236 3.12 14.06 18.15
C HIS A 236 2.75 15.55 18.13
N GLU A 237 2.76 16.23 19.29
CA GLU A 237 2.43 17.65 19.38
C GLU A 237 3.45 18.52 18.63
N LYS A 238 4.74 18.20 18.71
CA LYS A 238 5.79 18.86 17.91
C LYS A 238 5.56 18.67 16.41
N LEU A 239 5.18 17.46 15.98
CA LEU A 239 4.85 17.16 14.59
C LEU A 239 3.59 17.92 14.13
N ASP A 240 2.52 17.92 14.92
CA ASP A 240 1.28 18.64 14.62
C ASP A 240 1.50 20.15 14.48
N LYS A 241 2.27 20.74 15.40
CA LYS A 241 2.69 22.15 15.30
C LYS A 241 3.45 22.43 14.01
N LYS A 242 4.34 21.52 13.59
CA LYS A 242 5.09 21.66 12.33
C LYS A 242 4.13 21.57 11.13
N VAL A 243 3.25 20.58 11.10
CA VAL A 243 2.23 20.39 10.06
C VAL A 243 1.36 21.64 9.91
N ARG A 244 0.83 22.20 11.01
CA ARG A 244 0.04 23.44 10.96
C ARG A 244 0.82 24.64 10.45
N LYS A 245 2.11 24.76 10.77
CA LYS A 245 2.97 25.83 10.24
C LYS A 245 3.18 25.68 8.73
N MET A 246 3.46 24.46 8.27
CA MET A 246 3.61 24.18 6.84
C MET A 246 2.30 24.39 6.08
N GLU A 247 1.16 24.04 6.68
CA GLU A 247 -0.15 24.33 6.11
C GLU A 247 -0.36 25.84 5.88
N LYS A 248 -0.09 26.66 6.90
CA LYS A 248 -0.19 28.12 6.77
C LYS A 248 0.79 28.67 5.73
N TYR A 249 2.03 28.17 5.70
CA TYR A 249 3.03 28.54 4.72
C TYR A 249 2.57 28.21 3.29
N LEU A 250 2.09 26.99 3.04
CA LEU A 250 1.61 26.55 1.73
C LEU A 250 0.34 27.31 1.32
N GLN A 251 -0.60 27.53 2.24
CA GLN A 251 -1.78 28.38 1.97
C GLN A 251 -1.38 29.80 1.58
N HIS A 252 -0.40 30.38 2.27
CA HIS A 252 0.10 31.71 1.95
C HIS A 252 0.81 31.71 0.60
N LYS A 253 1.70 30.75 0.33
CA LYS A 253 2.43 30.61 -0.94
C LYS A 253 1.52 30.39 -2.15
N VAL A 254 0.46 29.59 -1.99
CA VAL A 254 -0.55 29.35 -3.03
C VAL A 254 -1.37 30.62 -3.33
N LYS A 255 -1.67 31.44 -2.32
CA LYS A 255 -2.46 32.68 -2.46
C LYS A 255 -1.62 33.90 -2.86
N HIS A 256 -0.39 33.98 -2.37
CA HIS A 256 0.51 35.12 -2.50
C HIS A 256 1.85 34.64 -3.05
N THR A 257 1.97 34.66 -4.37
CA THR A 257 3.27 34.56 -5.06
C THR A 257 3.94 35.93 -5.04
N GLU A 258 4.43 36.36 -3.88
CA GLU A 258 5.49 37.37 -3.77
C GLU A 258 6.37 36.99 -2.58
N LEU A 259 7.46 36.28 -2.88
CA LEU A 259 8.70 36.29 -2.12
C LEU A 259 9.85 36.16 -3.13
#